data_AF-A0A2D9JQG5-F1
#
_entry.id   AF-A0A2D9JQG5-F1
#
_cell.length_a   1.000
_cell.length_b   1.000
_cell.length_c   1.000
_cell.angle_alpha   90.00
_cell.angle_beta   90.00
_cell.angle_gamma   90.00
#
_symmetry.space_group_name_H-M   'P 1'
#
loop_
_entity.id
_entity.type
_entity.pdbx_description
1 polymer ?
#
loop_
_entity_poly.entity_id
_entity_poly.type
_entity_poly.pdbx_seq_one_letter_code
_entity_poly.pdbx_strand_id
1 'polypeptide(L)'
;MACPEEFVVSRPWLGYDLILGGVNWEAQRVQRVFKSSGASEQEVQAMRVALDEAGIHFEERPGSMFGGGQGGLWVEDRQSVDRAKPVIKDAQARWTEHVRANPDSVQAASIFGSHKRLVWVLCIIVVVLHIVLISELLFGWG
;
A
#
# COMPACT_ATOMS: atom_id res chain seq x y z
N MET A 1 -49.87 5.46 4.30
CA MET A 1 -48.43 5.48 4.65
C MET A 1 -47.96 4.04 4.63
N ALA A 2 -47.31 3.64 3.54
CA ALA A 2 -46.90 2.26 3.29
C ALA A 2 -45.38 2.16 3.46
N CYS A 3 -44.93 1.20 4.27
CA CYS A 3 -43.53 0.80 4.37
C CYS A 3 -43.19 -0.10 3.16
N PRO A 4 -42.08 0.12 2.45
CA PRO A 4 -41.61 -0.86 1.47
C PRO A 4 -40.96 -2.05 2.18
N GLU A 5 -41.40 -3.25 1.83
CA GLU A 5 -40.78 -4.53 2.17
C GLU A 5 -39.39 -4.61 1.54
N GLU A 6 -38.37 -4.77 2.38
CA GLU A 6 -36.99 -4.96 1.94
C GLU A 6 -36.72 -6.44 1.69
N PHE A 7 -36.33 -6.73 0.45
CA PHE A 7 -36.14 -8.05 -0.13
C PHE A 7 -34.88 -8.72 0.44
N VAL A 8 -35.04 -9.61 1.41
CA VAL A 8 -33.95 -10.43 1.97
C VAL A 8 -33.57 -11.52 0.98
N VAL A 9 -32.49 -11.29 0.21
CA VAL A 9 -31.86 -12.33 -0.61
C VAL A 9 -31.01 -13.23 0.29
N SER A 10 -31.63 -14.30 0.78
CA SER A 10 -30.92 -15.46 1.31
C SER A 10 -30.12 -16.13 0.18
N ARG A 11 -28.78 -16.15 0.29
CA ARG A 11 -27.94 -17.00 -0.55
C ARG A 11 -27.44 -18.21 0.26
N PRO A 12 -27.79 -19.44 -0.15
CA PRO A 12 -27.33 -20.65 0.51
C PRO A 12 -25.94 -21.04 0.01
N TRP A 13 -25.04 -21.24 0.98
CA TRP A 13 -24.03 -22.30 1.04
C TRP A 13 -23.78 -23.15 -0.22
N LEU A 14 -22.74 -22.76 -0.98
CA LEU A 14 -21.84 -23.65 -1.72
C LEU A 14 -20.46 -23.03 -1.48
N GLY A 15 -19.49 -23.63 -0.78
CA GLY A 15 -19.09 -25.03 -0.85
C GLY A 15 -17.66 -25.07 -1.36
N TYR A 16 -16.71 -24.60 -0.54
CA TYR A 16 -15.27 -24.83 -0.70
C TYR A 16 -14.64 -25.00 0.66
N ASP A 17 -14.67 -26.24 1.12
CA ASP A 17 -13.87 -26.71 2.23
C ASP A 17 -12.52 -27.19 1.68
N LEU A 18 -11.45 -26.86 2.41
CA LEU A 18 -10.18 -27.60 2.47
C LEU A 18 -9.35 -27.77 1.18
N ILE A 19 -8.47 -26.78 0.91
CA ILE A 19 -7.07 -27.10 0.59
C ILE A 19 -6.17 -26.40 1.60
N LEU A 20 -5.41 -27.23 2.29
CA LEU A 20 -4.42 -26.98 3.34
C LEU A 20 -3.43 -25.84 3.00
N GLY A 21 -3.71 -24.66 3.52
CA GLY A 21 -2.72 -23.65 3.86
C GLY A 21 -3.11 -23.13 5.23
N GLY A 22 -2.45 -23.63 6.28
CA GLY A 22 -2.82 -23.34 7.68
C GLY A 22 -3.19 -21.87 7.86
N VAL A 23 -4.47 -21.62 8.10
CA VAL A 23 -4.95 -20.29 8.50
C VAL A 23 -4.28 -20.05 9.85
N ASN A 24 -3.19 -19.32 9.80
CA ASN A 24 -2.47 -18.89 10.98
C ASN A 24 -3.42 -17.94 11.74
N TRP A 25 -4.21 -18.49 12.66
CA TRP A 25 -5.13 -17.74 13.53
C TRP A 25 -4.37 -16.72 14.40
N GLU A 26 -3.06 -16.89 14.55
CA GLU A 26 -2.12 -15.94 15.15
C GLU A 26 -1.90 -14.72 14.22
N ALA A 27 -1.94 -14.89 12.89
CA ALA A 27 -1.91 -13.80 11.92
C ALA A 27 -3.20 -12.96 11.89
N GLN A 28 -4.24 -13.37 12.61
CA GLN A 28 -5.51 -12.65 12.70
C GLN A 28 -5.53 -11.58 13.82
N ARG A 29 -4.49 -11.52 14.66
CA ARG A 29 -4.39 -10.51 15.73
C ARG A 29 -3.75 -9.22 15.23
N VAL A 30 -2.76 -9.32 14.36
CA VAL A 30 -1.95 -8.18 13.96
C VAL A 30 -2.51 -7.56 12.68
N GLN A 31 -3.19 -6.42 12.81
CA GLN A 31 -3.77 -5.70 11.68
C GLN A 31 -2.96 -4.45 11.36
N ARG A 32 -2.64 -4.27 10.07
CA ARG A 32 -1.97 -3.06 9.60
C ARG A 32 -2.93 -1.87 9.65
N VAL A 33 -2.51 -0.81 10.34
CA VAL A 33 -3.27 0.44 10.45
C VAL A 33 -2.75 1.52 9.51
N PHE A 34 -1.48 1.44 9.11
CA PHE A 34 -0.86 2.40 8.19
C PHE A 34 0.14 1.69 7.25
N LYS A 35 0.12 2.03 5.96
CA LYS A 35 1.04 1.51 4.94
C LYS A 35 2.17 2.52 4.74
N SER A 36 3.40 2.16 5.11
CA SER A 36 4.57 3.03 4.92
C SER A 36 5.15 2.97 3.51
N SER A 37 4.78 1.96 2.71
CA SER A 37 5.22 1.86 1.31
C SER A 37 4.72 3.04 0.47
N GLY A 38 5.66 3.90 0.07
CA GLY A 38 5.42 5.13 -0.70
C GLY A 38 5.23 6.37 0.15
N ALA A 39 5.15 6.24 1.47
CA ALA A 39 5.16 7.36 2.41
C ALA A 39 6.58 7.89 2.58
N SER A 40 6.72 9.19 2.86
CA SER A 40 8.01 9.77 3.25
C SER A 40 8.35 9.40 4.70
N GLU A 41 9.63 9.36 5.07
CA GLU A 41 10.04 9.12 6.47
C GLU A 41 9.40 10.11 7.45
N GLN A 42 9.20 11.36 7.02
CA GLN A 42 8.54 12.40 7.83
C GLN A 42 7.06 12.09 8.05
N GLU A 43 6.37 11.58 7.02
CA GLU A 43 4.98 11.14 7.12
C GLU A 43 4.86 9.93 8.05
N VAL A 44 5.72 8.93 7.88
CA VAL A 44 5.75 7.75 8.78
C VAL A 44 6.00 8.21 10.22
N GLN A 45 6.96 9.12 10.45
CA GLN A 45 7.23 9.67 11.77
C GLN A 45 6.03 10.44 12.34
N ALA A 46 5.30 11.21 11.54
CA ALA A 46 4.09 11.89 11.97
C ALA A 46 2.99 10.90 12.41
N MET A 47 2.86 9.77 11.71
CA MET A 47 1.93 8.72 12.11
C MET A 47 2.37 8.00 13.40
N ARG A 48 3.69 7.75 13.58
CA ARG A 48 4.24 7.19 14.83
C ARG A 48 3.89 8.07 16.02
N VAL A 49 4.18 9.37 15.91
CA VAL A 49 3.90 10.36 16.96
C VAL A 49 2.41 10.40 17.29
N ALA A 50 1.53 10.39 16.29
CA ALA A 50 0.09 10.40 16.52
C ALA A 50 -0.41 9.15 17.26
N LEU A 51 0.14 7.97 16.98
CA LEU A 51 -0.19 6.73 17.69
C LEU A 51 0.36 6.72 19.12
N ASP A 52 1.60 7.22 19.30
CA ASP A 52 2.23 7.35 20.62
C ASP A 52 1.44 8.34 21.52
N GLU A 53 1.03 9.50 20.99
CA GLU A 53 0.19 10.48 21.68
C GLU A 53 -1.16 9.90 22.10
N ALA A 54 -1.71 9.00 21.30
CA ALA A 54 -2.96 8.29 21.60
C ALA A 54 -2.78 7.10 22.56
N GLY A 55 -1.54 6.80 22.98
CA GLY A 55 -1.22 5.66 23.84
C GLY A 55 -1.52 4.32 23.18
N ILE A 56 -1.38 4.22 21.86
CA ILE A 56 -1.64 3.00 21.09
C ILE A 56 -0.31 2.31 20.81
N HIS A 57 -0.12 1.12 21.37
CA HIS A 57 1.04 0.30 21.06
C HIS A 57 0.98 -0.20 19.61
N PHE A 58 2.07 0.01 18.87
CA PHE A 58 2.22 -0.46 17.49
C PHE A 58 3.59 -1.12 17.28
N GLU A 59 3.64 -2.03 16.32
CA GLU A 59 4.85 -2.65 15.79
C GLU A 59 5.14 -2.07 14.41
N GLU A 60 6.35 -1.58 14.19
CA GLU A 60 6.78 -1.19 12.85
C GLU A 60 7.46 -2.35 12.14
N ARG A 61 6.98 -2.66 10.94
CA ARG A 61 7.58 -3.69 10.09
C ARG A 61 8.22 -3.07 8.86
N PRO A 62 9.51 -3.35 8.59
CA PRO A 62 10.17 -2.85 7.40
C PRO A 62 9.55 -3.46 6.14
N GLY A 63 9.55 -2.69 5.04
CA GLY A 63 9.19 -3.23 3.73
C GLY A 63 10.21 -4.27 3.27
N SER A 64 9.75 -5.35 2.64
CA SER A 64 10.69 -6.32 2.05
C SER A 64 11.27 -5.76 0.75
N MET A 65 12.59 -5.91 0.60
CA MET A 65 13.32 -5.52 -0.61
C MET A 65 12.85 -6.27 -1.86
N PHE A 66 12.25 -7.46 -1.71
CA PHE A 66 11.79 -8.31 -2.82
C PHE A 66 10.28 -8.20 -3.11
N GLY A 67 9.65 -7.07 -2.76
CA GLY A 67 8.29 -6.73 -3.21
C GLY A 67 7.13 -7.49 -2.54
N GLY A 68 7.40 -8.49 -1.71
CA GLY A 68 6.35 -9.24 -0.98
C GLY A 68 5.97 -8.66 0.38
N GLY A 69 6.84 -7.87 0.99
CA GLY A 69 6.68 -7.38 2.37
C GLY A 69 5.99 -6.02 2.42
N GLN A 70 4.81 -6.00 3.00
CA GLN A 70 4.02 -4.80 3.18
C GLN A 70 4.50 -4.01 4.41
N GLY A 71 5.50 -3.14 4.21
CA GLY A 71 5.99 -2.23 5.25
C GLY A 71 4.88 -1.35 5.80
N GLY A 72 4.89 -1.12 7.12
CA GLY A 72 3.88 -0.29 7.77
C GLY A 72 3.86 -0.39 9.29
N LEU A 73 2.87 0.27 9.87
CA LEU A 73 2.58 0.24 11.30
C LEU A 73 1.44 -0.76 11.54
N TRP A 74 1.66 -1.67 12.49
CA TRP A 74 0.79 -2.78 12.81
C TRP A 74 0.34 -2.72 14.26
N VAL A 75 -0.90 -3.10 14.52
CA VAL A 75 -1.48 -3.13 15.87
C VAL A 75 -2.00 -4.52 16.15
N GLU A 76 -1.64 -5.09 17.31
CA GLU A 76 -1.92 -6.49 17.66
C GLU A 76 -3.32 -6.73 18.24
N ASP A 77 -3.98 -5.69 18.72
CA ASP A 77 -5.27 -5.80 19.40
C ASP A 77 -6.38 -5.14 18.59
N ARG A 78 -7.50 -5.86 18.42
CA ARG A 78 -8.64 -5.40 17.61
C ARG A 78 -9.27 -4.14 18.17
N GLN A 79 -9.38 -4.01 19.50
CA GLN A 79 -9.93 -2.79 20.10
C GLN A 79 -9.00 -1.60 19.84
N SER A 80 -7.70 -1.84 19.88
CA SER A 80 -6.67 -0.85 19.57
C SER A 80 -6.66 -0.47 18.09
N VAL A 81 -6.98 -1.39 17.18
CA VAL A 81 -7.17 -1.08 15.76
C VAL A 81 -8.32 -0.10 15.54
N ASP A 82 -9.46 -0.34 16.19
CA ASP A 82 -10.63 0.53 16.04
C ASP A 82 -10.41 1.93 16.63
N ARG A 83 -9.52 2.06 17.62
CA ARG A 83 -9.01 3.36 18.12
C ARG A 83 -7.93 3.97 17.21
N ALA A 84 -7.07 3.15 16.60
CA ALA A 84 -5.96 3.62 15.76
C ALA A 84 -6.45 4.21 14.43
N LYS A 85 -7.50 3.63 13.83
CA LYS A 85 -8.06 4.10 12.56
C LYS A 85 -8.41 5.59 12.55
N PRO A 86 -9.22 6.13 13.49
CA PRO A 86 -9.52 7.56 13.51
C PRO A 86 -8.27 8.41 13.78
N VAL A 87 -7.37 7.98 14.67
CA VAL A 87 -6.12 8.70 14.96
C VAL A 87 -5.24 8.85 13.73
N ILE A 88 -5.03 7.77 12.97
CA ILE A 88 -4.27 7.80 11.71
C ILE A 88 -4.97 8.68 10.69
N LYS A 89 -6.29 8.58 10.55
CA LYS A 89 -7.06 9.41 9.62
C LYS A 89 -6.89 10.90 9.91
N ASP A 90 -6.96 11.29 11.18
CA ASP A 90 -6.81 12.68 11.61
C ASP A 90 -5.37 13.17 11.46
N ALA A 91 -4.39 12.30 11.75
CA ALA A 91 -2.98 12.59 11.51
C ALA A 91 -2.68 12.77 10.01
N GLN A 92 -3.25 11.93 9.14
CA GLN A 92 -3.12 12.06 7.68
C GLN A 92 -3.75 13.36 7.15
N ALA A 93 -4.89 13.76 7.71
CA ALA A 93 -5.52 15.03 7.36
C ALA A 93 -4.62 16.22 7.73
N ARG A 94 -4.09 16.24 8.96
CA ARG A 94 -3.13 17.26 9.44
C ARG A 94 -1.85 17.28 8.59
N TRP A 95 -1.33 16.10 8.25
CA TRP A 95 -0.16 15.97 7.39
C TRP A 95 -0.43 16.55 6.00
N THR A 96 -1.56 16.21 5.39
CA THR A 96 -1.95 16.71 4.06
C THR A 96 -2.08 18.23 4.06
N GLU A 97 -2.65 18.81 5.12
CA GLU A 97 -2.72 20.26 5.30
C GLU A 97 -1.33 20.88 5.45
N HIS A 98 -0.44 20.27 6.23
CA HIS A 98 0.95 20.70 6.38
C HIS A 98 1.71 20.69 5.05
N VAL A 99 1.60 19.61 4.27
CA VAL A 99 2.21 19.48 2.93
C VAL A 99 1.65 20.53 1.98
N ARG A 100 0.34 20.78 2.03
CA ARG A 100 -0.31 21.79 1.19
C ARG A 100 0.17 23.20 1.52
N ALA A 101 0.39 23.49 2.81
CA ALA A 101 0.93 24.77 3.25
C ALA A 101 2.43 24.92 2.95
N ASN A 102 3.18 23.81 2.87
CA ASN A 102 4.63 23.78 2.67
C ASN A 102 5.00 22.79 1.55
N PRO A 103 4.69 23.09 0.28
CA PRO A 103 4.94 22.16 -0.83
C PRO A 103 6.42 21.83 -1.00
N ASP A 104 7.32 22.74 -0.62
CA ASP A 104 8.78 22.56 -0.75
C ASP A 104 9.38 21.68 0.37
N SER A 105 8.68 21.50 1.49
CA SER A 105 9.22 20.74 2.63
C SER A 105 9.11 19.22 2.42
N VAL A 106 8.19 18.79 1.57
CA VAL A 106 7.97 17.37 1.28
C VAL A 106 8.61 17.06 -0.05
N GLN A 107 9.85 16.58 0.00
CA GLN A 107 10.38 15.74 -1.07
C GLN A 107 9.52 14.48 -1.09
N ALA A 108 8.41 14.54 -1.82
CA ALA A 108 7.67 13.34 -2.17
C ALA A 108 8.72 12.41 -2.76
N ALA A 109 9.00 11.32 -2.06
CA ALA A 109 9.86 10.25 -2.53
C ALA A 109 9.13 9.60 -3.69
N SER A 110 9.07 10.31 -4.81
CA SER A 110 8.65 9.82 -6.08
C SER A 110 9.69 8.76 -6.39
N ILE A 111 9.33 7.51 -6.12
CA ILE A 111 10.09 6.34 -6.52
C ILE A 111 10.32 6.38 -8.05
N PHE A 112 9.49 7.14 -8.78
CA PHE A 112 9.64 7.48 -10.20
C PHE A 112 10.45 8.77 -10.50
N GLY A 113 10.69 9.63 -9.52
CA GLY A 113 11.31 10.95 -9.69
C GLY A 113 12.82 10.87 -9.87
N SER A 114 13.49 10.04 -9.06
CA SER A 114 14.96 9.88 -9.13
C SER A 114 15.41 9.02 -10.33
N HIS A 115 14.53 8.15 -10.84
CA HIS A 115 14.87 7.20 -11.90
C HIS A 115 14.24 7.52 -13.26
N LYS A 116 13.69 8.72 -13.49
CA LYS A 116 13.17 9.12 -14.81
C LYS A 116 14.15 8.84 -15.94
N ARG A 117 15.44 9.10 -15.70
CA ARG A 117 16.53 8.83 -16.66
C ARG A 117 16.71 7.33 -16.90
N LEU A 118 16.64 6.50 -15.86
CA LEU A 118 16.75 5.05 -15.96
C LEU A 118 15.55 4.44 -16.70
N VAL A 119 14.33 4.90 -16.41
CA VAL A 119 13.11 4.49 -17.12
C VAL A 119 13.20 4.88 -18.60
N TRP A 120 13.66 6.09 -18.90
CA TRP A 120 13.89 6.53 -20.28
C TRP A 120 14.93 5.67 -21.01
N VAL A 121 16.07 5.40 -20.37
CA VAL A 121 17.12 4.54 -20.94
C VAL A 121 16.60 3.13 -21.19
N LEU A 122 15.84 2.55 -20.26
CA LEU A 122 15.23 1.23 -20.44
C LEU A 122 14.25 1.23 -21.63
N CYS A 123 13.41 2.26 -21.75
CA CYS A 123 12.50 2.41 -22.89
C CYS A 123 13.27 2.46 -24.22
N ILE A 124 14.35 3.23 -24.30
CA ILE A 124 15.18 3.32 -25.51
C ILE A 124 15.78 1.95 -25.85
N ILE A 125 16.31 1.22 -24.86
CA ILE A 125 16.89 -0.12 -25.07
C ILE A 125 15.84 -1.07 -25.65
N VAL A 126 14.61 -1.08 -25.10
CA VAL A 126 13.52 -1.94 -25.60
C VAL A 126 13.13 -1.59 -27.04
N VAL A 127 13.09 -0.29 -27.37
CA VAL A 127 12.79 0.18 -28.74
C VAL A 127 13.89 -0.22 -29.71
N VAL A 128 15.16 -0.02 -29.36
CA VAL A 128 16.30 -0.42 -30.20
C VAL A 128 16.30 -1.93 -30.42
N LEU A 129 16.06 -2.71 -29.36
CA LEU A 129 15.95 -4.17 -29.45
C LEU A 129 14.83 -4.60 -30.40
N HIS A 130 13.66 -3.94 -30.34
CA HIS A 130 12.56 -4.20 -31.26
C HIS A 130 12.91 -3.86 -32.70
N ILE A 131 13.56 -2.72 -32.93
CA ILE A 131 13.99 -2.33 -34.28
C ILE A 131 14.95 -3.37 -34.87
N VAL A 132 15.92 -3.84 -34.08
CA VAL A 132 16.88 -4.87 -34.49
C VAL A 132 16.17 -6.20 -34.81
N LEU A 133 15.26 -6.64 -33.94
CA LEU A 133 14.48 -7.87 -34.17
C LEU A 133 13.61 -7.77 -35.43
N ILE A 134 12.99 -6.62 -35.68
CA ILE A 134 12.18 -6.38 -36.88
C ILE A 134 13.07 -6.32 -38.12
N SER A 135 14.25 -5.70 -38.06
CA SER A 135 15.17 -5.66 -39.20
C SER A 135 15.68 -7.04 -39.57
N GLU A 136 16.03 -7.88 -38.60
CA GLU A 136 16.43 -9.28 -38.86
C GLU A 136 15.28 -10.08 -39.49
N LEU A 137 14.04 -9.86 -39.02
CA LEU A 137 12.87 -10.54 -39.58
C LEU A 137 12.55 -10.09 -41.02
N LEU A 138 12.78 -8.83 -41.35
CA LEU A 138 12.50 -8.27 -42.68
C LEU A 138 13.64 -8.44 -43.70
N PHE A 139 14.90 -8.46 -43.24
CA PHE A 139 16.08 -8.43 -44.11
C PHE A 139 17.01 -9.64 -43.95
N GLY A 140 16.88 -10.44 -42.90
CA GLY A 140 17.76 -11.59 -42.60
C GLY A 140 17.47 -12.87 -43.38
N TRP A 141 16.62 -12.81 -44.41
CA TRP A 141 16.24 -13.95 -45.26
C TRP A 141 16.66 -13.73 -46.74
N GLY A 142 17.86 -13.19 -46.94
CA GLY A 142 18.49 -13.00 -48.26
C GLY A 142 19.82 -13.73 -48.35
#